data_AF-A0A1Q7D4H3-F1
#
_entry.id   AF-A0A1Q7D4H3-F1
#
_cell.length_a   1.000
_cell.length_b   1.000
_cell.length_c   1.000
_cell.angle_alpha   90.00
_cell.angle_beta   90.00
_cell.angle_gamma   90.00
#
_symmetry.space_group_name_H-M   'P 1'
#
loop_
_entity.id
_entity.type
_entity.pdbx_description
1 polymer ?
#
loop_
_entity_poly.entity_id
_entity_poly.type
_entity_poly.pdbx_seq_one_letter_code
_entity_poly.pdbx_strand_id
1 'polypeptide(L)'
;MLTAPGAPMMDIKLFVTRLHDPFADLFERWWDGDEWIWVDHGRPGGMAVTGVPGAAMMNEKTFVVVADGALWELNWRNDLTLWVWDSHGRPANFRIVAEPGAAMMNRKFFVTVEDGHLWERDWRSDLGRWAWQDHGAPPGTATMFAPGAAMQDTRLFVAGANGRLFERFWDGAQWVWADRGAPPGTTVLSAAAGMNDSRLFLCGANGHLYEAARGERGVLSWTDHGQPPGTNALGTPAIRSSTSVWVRGGNSRLYELSGGDGWVWVEHGTPWNTSVATAPAAAMMDSKLFVGTADSHLWERFWTGTEWKWVNHGSARQDESQHVVGAPGRDPKLTIAVLGDGFAEEDLNDYVKVVEDQVLAALSSDQLADHQQALRVIRVDVVSMESGVEERRYDEAGTTITSDVFSFSRLGIIPNDRWKSCWFDGLSYTESRIEKLRRRFAPDADHVIVMVNSQTWGGCNSGTVARFTRAGGWVVIAHECGHNLFALDDEYVNDTMTFTGTSTQANTSEALADWTALKWSGLVASGAPLPTDAASPPSGWDARTSVGAFEGAGGWFEHGLFRPVLECRMNQNDPPWCPVCTRKINQDLAPFE
;
A
#
# COMPACT_ATOMS: atom_id res chain seq x y z
N MET A 1 -0.42 13.19 -9.46
CA MET A 1 -1.25 13.82 -8.43
C MET A 1 -2.56 13.07 -8.29
N LEU A 2 -2.91 12.74 -7.05
CA LEU A 2 -4.24 12.27 -6.68
C LEU A 2 -5.17 13.46 -6.48
N THR A 3 -6.45 13.29 -6.77
CA THR A 3 -7.48 14.28 -6.43
C THR A 3 -7.65 14.40 -4.92
N ALA A 4 -8.42 15.39 -4.47
CA ALA A 4 -9.00 15.31 -3.14
C ALA A 4 -9.75 13.97 -3.00
N PRO A 5 -9.73 13.33 -1.82
CA PRO A 5 -10.51 12.12 -1.61
C PRO A 5 -12.01 12.46 -1.61
N GLY A 6 -12.80 11.58 -2.21
CA GLY A 6 -14.26 11.65 -2.15
C GLY A 6 -14.78 11.41 -0.73
N ALA A 7 -16.09 11.55 -0.55
CA ALA A 7 -16.72 11.27 0.74
C ALA A 7 -16.57 9.77 1.10
N PRO A 8 -16.27 9.44 2.36
CA PRO A 8 -16.19 8.05 2.80
C PRO A 8 -17.49 7.27 2.56
N MET A 9 -17.35 6.00 2.19
CA MET A 9 -18.44 5.03 2.03
C MET A 9 -18.36 4.00 3.16
N MET A 10 -19.50 3.69 3.79
CA MET A 10 -19.59 2.75 4.92
C MET A 10 -18.68 3.08 6.11
N ASP A 11 -18.12 4.29 6.14
CA ASP A 11 -17.10 4.71 7.11
C ASP A 11 -15.82 3.84 7.14
N ILE A 12 -15.56 3.05 6.09
CA ILE A 12 -14.41 2.12 6.02
C ILE A 12 -13.63 2.19 4.70
N LYS A 13 -14.13 2.93 3.71
CA LYS A 13 -13.45 3.13 2.42
C LYS A 13 -13.68 4.50 1.85
N LEU A 14 -12.78 4.93 0.99
CA LEU A 14 -12.88 6.16 0.22
C LEU A 14 -12.37 5.95 -1.19
N PHE A 15 -12.63 6.93 -2.06
CA PHE A 15 -12.22 6.90 -3.46
C PHE A 15 -11.37 8.11 -3.80
N VAL A 16 -10.36 7.89 -4.63
CA VAL A 16 -9.51 8.95 -5.21
C VAL A 16 -9.35 8.70 -6.69
N THR A 17 -9.19 9.77 -7.46
CA THR A 17 -8.81 9.68 -8.86
C THR A 17 -7.32 9.99 -8.97
N ARG A 18 -6.57 9.16 -9.70
CA ARG A 18 -5.22 9.53 -10.16
C ARG A 18 -5.37 10.25 -11.49
N LEU A 19 -4.77 11.43 -11.69
CA LEU A 19 -5.06 12.27 -12.88
C LEU A 19 -3.99 12.25 -13.99
N HIS A 20 -2.90 11.49 -13.83
CA HIS A 20 -1.75 11.57 -14.73
C HIS A 20 -1.57 10.31 -15.56
N ASP A 21 -1.15 10.49 -16.81
CA ASP A 21 -0.76 9.39 -17.71
C ASP A 21 0.25 8.46 -17.01
N PRO A 22 0.03 7.12 -17.07
CA PRO A 22 -0.99 6.43 -17.87
C PRO A 22 -2.37 6.31 -17.22
N PHE A 23 -2.52 6.65 -15.95
CA PHE A 23 -3.71 6.32 -15.15
C PHE A 23 -4.53 7.57 -14.80
N ALA A 24 -5.70 7.68 -15.44
CA ALA A 24 -6.73 8.68 -15.16
C ALA A 24 -7.97 7.95 -14.62
N ASP A 25 -7.74 7.15 -13.58
CA ASP A 25 -8.55 6.00 -13.21
C ASP A 25 -9.07 6.18 -11.78
N LEU A 26 -10.13 5.46 -11.43
CA LEU A 26 -10.71 5.51 -10.10
C LEU A 26 -10.08 4.42 -9.21
N PHE A 27 -9.57 4.83 -8.05
CA PHE A 27 -9.02 3.93 -7.06
C PHE A 27 -9.82 3.97 -5.76
N GLU A 28 -10.00 2.81 -5.16
CA GLU A 28 -10.60 2.64 -3.84
C GLU A 28 -9.51 2.33 -2.81
N ARG A 29 -9.56 3.07 -1.68
CA ARG A 29 -8.82 2.75 -0.47
C ARG A 29 -9.78 2.17 0.55
N TRP A 30 -9.61 0.90 0.92
CA TRP A 30 -10.52 0.19 1.80
C TRP A 30 -9.77 -0.52 2.94
N TRP A 31 -10.31 -0.43 4.15
CA TRP A 31 -9.86 -1.20 5.30
C TRP A 31 -10.61 -2.53 5.41
N ASP A 32 -9.88 -3.64 5.33
CA ASP A 32 -10.50 -4.97 5.34
C ASP A 32 -10.63 -5.60 6.73
N GLY A 33 -10.24 -4.86 7.78
CA GLY A 33 -10.21 -5.34 9.16
C GLY A 33 -8.80 -5.48 9.71
N ASP A 34 -7.83 -5.78 8.84
CA ASP A 34 -6.44 -6.07 9.23
C ASP A 34 -5.44 -5.09 8.60
N GLU A 35 -5.66 -4.72 7.33
CA GLU A 35 -4.85 -3.72 6.64
C GLU A 35 -5.68 -2.90 5.66
N TRP A 36 -5.03 -1.85 5.17
CA TRP A 36 -5.57 -1.07 4.11
C TRP A 36 -5.21 -1.68 2.75
N ILE A 37 -6.20 -1.87 1.87
CA ILE A 37 -6.07 -2.36 0.49
C ILE A 37 -6.35 -1.26 -0.55
N TRP A 38 -5.58 -1.28 -1.64
CA TRP A 38 -5.88 -0.50 -2.85
C TRP A 38 -6.58 -1.40 -3.87
N VAL A 39 -7.62 -0.88 -4.51
CA VAL A 39 -8.31 -1.53 -5.62
C VAL A 39 -8.40 -0.54 -6.78
N ASP A 40 -7.90 -0.94 -7.93
CA ASP A 40 -8.06 -0.20 -9.18
C ASP A 40 -9.39 -0.58 -9.86
N HIS A 41 -10.27 0.39 -10.05
CA HIS A 41 -11.54 0.23 -10.77
C HIS A 41 -11.44 0.63 -12.24
N GLY A 42 -10.27 1.09 -12.68
CA GLY A 42 -9.98 1.50 -14.03
C GLY A 42 -10.80 2.70 -14.49
N ARG A 43 -11.10 2.71 -15.80
CA ARG A 43 -11.82 3.79 -16.49
C ARG A 43 -13.22 3.36 -16.92
N PRO A 44 -14.28 4.11 -16.57
CA PRO A 44 -15.62 3.85 -17.08
C PRO A 44 -15.66 4.04 -18.61
N GLY A 45 -16.07 3.00 -19.34
CA GLY A 45 -16.16 3.05 -20.81
C GLY A 45 -14.84 3.37 -21.52
N GLY A 46 -13.69 3.12 -20.87
CA GLY A 46 -12.36 3.46 -21.38
C GLY A 46 -12.03 4.97 -21.34
N MET A 47 -12.88 5.80 -20.73
CA MET A 47 -12.69 7.25 -20.65
C MET A 47 -12.03 7.67 -19.32
N ALA A 48 -11.09 8.59 -19.41
CA ALA A 48 -10.40 9.15 -18.25
C ALA A 48 -11.38 9.83 -17.28
N VAL A 49 -11.25 9.56 -15.98
CA VAL A 49 -11.93 10.27 -14.90
C VAL A 49 -11.25 11.63 -14.69
N THR A 50 -12.03 12.71 -14.55
CA THR A 50 -11.49 14.09 -14.60
C THR A 50 -11.41 14.82 -13.28
N GLY A 51 -11.96 14.27 -12.19
CA GLY A 51 -12.13 15.03 -10.96
C GLY A 51 -12.29 14.17 -9.72
N VAL A 52 -12.64 14.85 -8.63
CA VAL A 52 -12.91 14.24 -7.33
C VAL A 52 -14.10 13.29 -7.48
N PRO A 53 -14.01 12.04 -6.96
CA PRO A 53 -15.17 11.15 -6.90
C PRO A 53 -16.28 11.77 -6.05
N GLY A 54 -17.52 11.67 -6.53
CA GLY A 54 -18.69 12.19 -5.85
C GLY A 54 -18.97 11.48 -4.53
N ALA A 55 -19.96 11.99 -3.80
CA ALA A 55 -20.37 11.36 -2.54
C ALA A 55 -20.92 9.94 -2.78
N ALA A 56 -20.53 9.02 -1.89
CA ALA A 56 -21.11 7.69 -1.85
C ALA A 56 -22.62 7.75 -1.62
N MET A 57 -23.37 6.89 -2.29
CA MET A 57 -24.81 6.76 -2.14
C MET A 57 -25.17 5.32 -1.78
N MET A 58 -26.18 5.15 -0.91
CA MET A 58 -26.68 3.85 -0.46
C MET A 58 -25.61 2.91 0.12
N ASN A 59 -24.43 3.42 0.48
CA ASN A 59 -23.27 2.63 0.89
C ASN A 59 -22.77 1.59 -0.13
N GLU A 60 -23.19 1.69 -1.40
CA GLU A 60 -22.90 0.67 -2.43
C GLU A 60 -22.45 1.28 -3.76
N LYS A 61 -22.55 2.60 -3.94
CA LYS A 61 -22.22 3.23 -5.22
C LYS A 61 -21.56 4.59 -5.06
N THR A 62 -20.68 4.93 -5.99
CA THR A 62 -20.08 6.26 -6.13
C THR A 62 -20.18 6.73 -7.58
N PHE A 63 -20.09 8.03 -7.80
CA PHE A 63 -20.27 8.63 -9.11
C PHE A 63 -19.04 9.42 -9.52
N VAL A 64 -18.69 9.34 -10.80
CA VAL A 64 -17.56 10.08 -11.38
C VAL A 64 -17.96 10.75 -12.68
N VAL A 65 -17.23 11.80 -13.01
CA VAL A 65 -17.31 12.47 -14.32
C VAL A 65 -16.09 12.10 -15.12
N VAL A 66 -16.30 11.78 -16.40
CA VAL A 66 -15.24 11.42 -17.34
C VAL A 66 -14.92 12.55 -18.32
N ALA A 67 -13.85 12.39 -19.10
CA ALA A 67 -13.27 13.39 -20.00
C ALA A 67 -14.24 14.04 -21.00
N ASP A 68 -15.30 13.33 -21.38
CA ASP A 68 -16.30 13.85 -22.30
C ASP A 68 -17.42 14.64 -21.58
N GLY A 69 -17.43 14.66 -20.25
CA GLY A 69 -18.44 15.30 -19.41
C GLY A 69 -19.65 14.40 -19.09
N ALA A 70 -19.59 13.10 -19.38
CA ALA A 70 -20.62 12.15 -18.97
C ALA A 70 -20.44 11.70 -17.50
N LEU A 71 -21.56 11.36 -16.89
CA LEU A 71 -21.63 10.77 -15.56
C LEU A 71 -21.59 9.25 -15.64
N TRP A 72 -20.81 8.63 -14.75
CA TRP A 72 -20.77 7.18 -14.56
C TRP A 72 -20.93 6.82 -13.09
N GLU A 73 -21.59 5.69 -12.85
CA GLU A 73 -21.80 5.07 -11.54
C GLU A 73 -20.88 3.85 -11.43
N LEU A 74 -20.06 3.81 -10.37
CA LEU A 74 -19.43 2.58 -9.92
C LEU A 74 -20.33 1.97 -8.84
N ASN A 75 -20.85 0.77 -9.09
CA ASN A 75 -21.87 0.14 -8.26
C ASN A 75 -21.46 -1.26 -7.81
N TRP A 76 -21.54 -1.54 -6.51
CA TRP A 76 -21.33 -2.88 -5.98
C TRP A 76 -22.57 -3.74 -6.24
N ARG A 77 -22.39 -4.81 -7.01
CA ARG A 77 -23.45 -5.77 -7.34
C ARG A 77 -23.35 -6.98 -6.44
N ASN A 78 -24.17 -7.02 -5.39
CA ASN A 78 -24.23 -8.15 -4.45
C ASN A 78 -24.51 -9.50 -5.13
N ASP A 79 -25.31 -9.51 -6.20
CA ASP A 79 -25.62 -10.70 -6.98
C ASP A 79 -24.45 -11.20 -7.85
N LEU A 80 -23.50 -10.32 -8.18
CA LEU A 80 -22.31 -10.65 -8.98
C LEU A 80 -21.02 -10.68 -8.15
N THR A 81 -21.08 -10.22 -6.89
CA THR A 81 -19.92 -10.06 -5.99
C THR A 81 -18.78 -9.25 -6.61
N LEU A 82 -19.12 -8.23 -7.40
CA LEU A 82 -18.15 -7.39 -8.10
C LEU A 82 -18.67 -5.96 -8.31
N TRP A 83 -17.74 -5.06 -8.60
CA TRP A 83 -18.03 -3.68 -8.99
C TRP A 83 -18.36 -3.58 -10.48
N VAL A 84 -19.42 -2.85 -10.82
CA VAL A 84 -19.87 -2.63 -12.20
C VAL A 84 -19.91 -1.14 -12.51
N TRP A 85 -19.50 -0.79 -13.73
CA TRP A 85 -19.66 0.54 -14.28
C TRP A 85 -20.99 0.68 -15.04
N ASP A 86 -21.82 1.63 -14.63
CA ASP A 86 -23.07 1.98 -15.31
C ASP A 86 -22.99 3.42 -15.85
N SER A 87 -23.28 3.60 -17.15
CA SER A 87 -23.28 4.93 -17.75
C SER A 87 -24.60 5.66 -17.50
N HIS A 88 -24.52 6.89 -17.00
CA HIS A 88 -25.67 7.79 -16.82
C HIS A 88 -25.79 8.84 -17.93
N GLY A 89 -24.80 8.86 -18.83
CA GLY A 89 -24.71 9.80 -19.94
C GLY A 89 -24.63 11.25 -19.44
N ARG A 90 -25.26 12.14 -20.20
CA ARG A 90 -25.27 13.58 -19.94
C ARG A 90 -26.70 14.10 -19.80
N PRO A 91 -26.99 15.00 -18.85
CA PRO A 91 -28.27 15.67 -18.79
C PRO A 91 -28.49 16.53 -20.05
N ALA A 92 -29.52 16.20 -20.84
CA ALA A 92 -29.83 16.89 -22.10
C ALA A 92 -28.61 17.11 -23.04
N ASN A 93 -27.64 16.19 -23.02
CA ASN A 93 -26.36 16.25 -23.73
C ASN A 93 -25.36 17.36 -23.29
N PHE A 94 -25.67 18.14 -22.25
CA PHE A 94 -24.72 19.08 -21.68
C PHE A 94 -23.59 18.37 -20.94
N ARG A 95 -22.35 18.83 -21.14
CA ARG A 95 -21.20 18.33 -20.39
C ARG A 95 -21.31 18.71 -18.93
N ILE A 96 -21.07 17.75 -18.04
CA ILE A 96 -20.88 18.01 -16.61
C ILE A 96 -19.47 18.58 -16.43
N VAL A 97 -19.34 19.68 -15.69
CA VAL A 97 -18.09 20.47 -15.59
C VAL A 97 -17.53 20.58 -14.17
N ALA A 98 -18.18 19.95 -13.19
CA ALA A 98 -17.72 19.87 -11.81
C ALA A 98 -17.95 18.46 -11.24
N GLU A 99 -17.30 18.13 -10.12
CA GLU A 99 -17.54 16.86 -9.43
C GLU A 99 -19.01 16.69 -9.01
N PRO A 100 -19.53 15.45 -8.94
CA PRO A 100 -20.88 15.21 -8.47
C PRO A 100 -21.05 15.67 -7.02
N GLY A 101 -22.13 16.39 -6.75
CA GLY A 101 -22.42 16.92 -5.42
C GLY A 101 -22.79 15.84 -4.38
N ALA A 102 -23.06 16.29 -3.16
CA ALA A 102 -23.46 15.40 -2.07
C ALA A 102 -24.77 14.65 -2.38
N ALA A 103 -24.85 13.40 -1.91
CA ALA A 103 -26.09 12.63 -1.95
C ALA A 103 -27.15 13.27 -1.03
N MET A 104 -28.39 13.30 -1.50
CA MET A 104 -29.58 13.76 -0.79
C MET A 104 -30.59 12.61 -0.74
N MET A 105 -31.17 12.36 0.44
CA MET A 105 -32.10 11.25 0.72
C MET A 105 -31.53 9.85 0.38
N ASN A 106 -30.21 9.70 0.20
CA ASN A 106 -29.60 8.50 -0.38
C ASN A 106 -30.28 8.05 -1.70
N ARG A 107 -30.84 8.99 -2.48
CA ARG A 107 -31.64 8.69 -3.67
C ARG A 107 -31.28 9.56 -4.87
N LYS A 108 -30.78 10.76 -4.61
CA LYS A 108 -30.46 11.75 -5.63
C LYS A 108 -29.24 12.57 -5.30
N PHE A 109 -28.70 13.21 -6.31
CA PHE A 109 -27.60 14.16 -6.20
C PHE A 109 -27.70 15.16 -7.34
N PHE A 110 -26.82 16.16 -7.30
CA PHE A 110 -26.86 17.26 -8.25
C PHE A 110 -25.51 17.44 -8.92
N VAL A 111 -25.54 17.95 -10.14
CA VAL A 111 -24.36 18.25 -10.95
C VAL A 111 -24.48 19.63 -11.58
N THR A 112 -23.32 20.27 -11.77
CA THR A 112 -23.18 21.53 -12.52
C THR A 112 -22.76 21.19 -13.95
N VAL A 113 -23.42 21.79 -14.94
CA VAL A 113 -23.15 21.53 -16.36
C VAL A 113 -22.66 22.80 -17.07
N GLU A 114 -22.14 22.64 -18.29
CA GLU A 114 -21.39 23.68 -19.02
C GLU A 114 -22.17 24.96 -19.33
N ASP A 115 -23.51 24.92 -19.32
CA ASP A 115 -24.37 26.10 -19.50
C ASP A 115 -24.65 26.87 -18.19
N GLY A 116 -24.10 26.39 -17.06
CA GLY A 116 -24.26 27.00 -15.74
C GLY A 116 -25.55 26.59 -15.00
N HIS A 117 -26.30 25.61 -15.51
CA HIS A 117 -27.47 25.05 -14.84
C HIS A 117 -27.09 24.00 -13.79
N LEU A 118 -27.97 23.86 -12.80
CA LEU A 118 -27.98 22.77 -11.85
C LEU A 118 -28.91 21.66 -12.36
N TRP A 119 -28.42 20.43 -12.42
CA TRP A 119 -29.22 19.26 -12.79
C TRP A 119 -29.30 18.25 -11.65
N GLU A 120 -30.50 17.74 -11.39
CA GLU A 120 -30.77 16.65 -10.43
C GLU A 120 -30.71 15.30 -11.16
N ARG A 121 -29.99 14.34 -10.58
CA ARG A 121 -30.06 12.93 -10.93
C ARG A 121 -30.78 12.18 -9.82
N ASP A 122 -32.02 11.75 -10.05
CA ASP A 122 -32.90 11.12 -9.05
C ASP A 122 -33.30 9.70 -9.44
N TRP A 123 -33.19 8.76 -8.51
CA TRP A 123 -33.79 7.43 -8.67
C TRP A 123 -35.30 7.52 -8.45
N ARG A 124 -36.05 7.47 -9.55
CA ARG A 124 -37.51 7.59 -9.56
C ARG A 124 -38.14 6.22 -9.43
N SER A 125 -38.53 5.86 -8.20
CA SER A 125 -39.17 4.57 -7.89
C SER A 125 -40.49 4.37 -8.64
N ASP A 126 -41.22 5.44 -8.92
CA ASP A 126 -42.42 5.46 -9.74
C ASP A 126 -42.15 5.11 -11.21
N LEU A 127 -40.93 5.38 -11.71
CA LEU A 127 -40.51 5.08 -13.07
C LEU A 127 -39.63 3.82 -13.17
N GLY A 128 -39.18 3.28 -12.03
CA GLY A 128 -38.21 2.18 -11.97
C GLY A 128 -36.87 2.50 -12.64
N ARG A 129 -36.51 3.79 -12.75
CA ARG A 129 -35.28 4.22 -13.42
C ARG A 129 -34.79 5.56 -12.89
N TRP A 130 -33.52 5.83 -13.16
CA TRP A 130 -32.94 7.15 -12.93
C TRP A 130 -33.48 8.20 -13.93
N ALA A 131 -33.85 9.38 -13.43
CA ALA A 131 -34.31 10.52 -14.23
C ALA A 131 -33.38 11.73 -14.07
N TRP A 132 -33.23 12.51 -15.12
CA TRP A 132 -32.59 13.82 -15.10
C TRP A 132 -33.68 14.90 -14.97
N GLN A 133 -33.45 15.88 -14.11
CA GLN A 133 -34.33 17.04 -13.96
C GLN A 133 -33.51 18.33 -13.94
N ASP A 134 -33.88 19.29 -14.80
CA ASP A 134 -33.28 20.62 -14.83
C ASP A 134 -33.83 21.47 -13.68
N HIS A 135 -32.95 22.07 -12.89
CA HIS A 135 -33.30 22.98 -11.80
C HIS A 135 -33.06 24.45 -12.17
N GLY A 136 -32.63 24.70 -13.41
CA GLY A 136 -32.21 25.99 -13.92
C GLY A 136 -30.89 26.45 -13.31
N ALA A 137 -30.54 27.69 -13.60
CA ALA A 137 -29.46 28.40 -12.94
C ALA A 137 -30.01 29.26 -11.78
N PRO A 138 -29.18 29.55 -10.75
CA PRO A 138 -29.53 30.54 -9.74
C PRO A 138 -29.83 31.92 -10.37
N PRO A 139 -30.77 32.70 -9.81
CA PRO A 139 -31.20 33.96 -10.43
C PRO A 139 -30.03 34.92 -10.72
N GLY A 140 -29.86 35.29 -11.99
CA GLY A 140 -28.87 36.27 -12.43
C GLY A 140 -27.42 35.80 -12.44
N THR A 141 -27.16 34.48 -12.33
CA THR A 141 -25.79 33.94 -12.38
C THR A 141 -25.79 32.46 -12.81
N ALA A 142 -24.59 31.91 -13.05
CA ALA A 142 -24.39 30.49 -13.32
C ALA A 142 -23.90 29.78 -12.05
N THR A 143 -24.11 28.48 -11.94
CA THR A 143 -23.43 27.66 -10.93
C THR A 143 -21.92 27.59 -11.25
N MET A 144 -21.06 27.70 -10.23
CA MET A 144 -19.59 27.83 -10.41
C MET A 144 -18.81 26.59 -9.97
N PHE A 145 -19.22 25.96 -8.86
CA PHE A 145 -18.54 24.81 -8.29
C PHE A 145 -19.46 23.59 -8.26
N ALA A 146 -18.93 22.47 -7.78
CA ALA A 146 -19.75 21.34 -7.40
C ALA A 146 -20.83 21.76 -6.40
N PRO A 147 -22.06 21.22 -6.51
CA PRO A 147 -23.10 21.48 -5.54
C PRO A 147 -22.66 21.06 -4.14
N GLY A 148 -22.81 21.96 -3.18
CA GLY A 148 -22.37 21.75 -1.79
C GLY A 148 -23.26 20.77 -1.02
N ALA A 149 -23.12 20.78 0.30
CA ALA A 149 -23.84 19.86 1.18
C ALA A 149 -25.36 19.91 1.01
N ALA A 150 -25.97 18.72 0.90
CA ALA A 150 -27.39 18.54 1.12
C ALA A 150 -27.68 18.69 2.63
N MET A 151 -28.72 19.44 2.97
CA MET A 151 -29.16 19.63 4.36
C MET A 151 -30.63 19.27 4.50
N GLN A 152 -31.00 18.69 5.64
CA GLN A 152 -32.40 18.33 5.95
C GLN A 152 -33.09 17.54 4.83
N ASP A 153 -32.32 16.85 4.00
CA ASP A 153 -32.77 16.15 2.80
C ASP A 153 -33.64 16.95 1.81
N THR A 154 -33.73 18.27 1.94
CA THR A 154 -34.73 19.10 1.23
C THR A 154 -34.15 20.37 0.63
N ARG A 155 -32.86 20.62 0.83
CA ARG A 155 -32.15 21.79 0.34
C ARG A 155 -30.68 21.49 0.08
N LEU A 156 -30.09 22.27 -0.81
CA LEU A 156 -28.66 22.27 -1.08
C LEU A 156 -28.19 23.70 -1.36
N PHE A 157 -26.89 23.91 -1.22
CA PHE A 157 -26.26 25.22 -1.40
C PHE A 157 -25.29 25.21 -2.57
N VAL A 158 -25.33 26.26 -3.38
CA VAL A 158 -24.51 26.40 -4.59
C VAL A 158 -23.85 27.76 -4.60
N ALA A 159 -22.56 27.79 -4.88
CA ALA A 159 -21.85 29.03 -5.17
C ALA A 159 -22.18 29.48 -6.60
N GLY A 160 -22.66 30.71 -6.73
CA GLY A 160 -22.87 31.35 -8.02
C GLY A 160 -21.60 32.01 -8.54
N ALA A 161 -21.48 32.13 -9.87
CA ALA A 161 -20.34 32.77 -10.52
C ALA A 161 -20.21 34.28 -10.21
N ASN A 162 -21.27 34.88 -9.66
CA ASN A 162 -21.26 36.24 -9.12
C ASN A 162 -20.68 36.34 -7.69
N GLY A 163 -20.13 35.24 -7.15
CA GLY A 163 -19.50 35.21 -5.83
C GLY A 163 -20.46 35.10 -4.65
N ARG A 164 -21.74 34.80 -4.88
CA ARG A 164 -22.79 34.69 -3.85
C ARG A 164 -23.17 33.23 -3.59
N LEU A 165 -23.71 32.97 -2.41
CA LEU A 165 -24.27 31.67 -2.02
C LEU A 165 -25.76 31.65 -2.34
N PHE A 166 -26.21 30.61 -3.04
CA PHE A 166 -27.62 30.37 -3.33
C PHE A 166 -28.08 29.09 -2.66
N GLU A 167 -29.31 29.11 -2.17
CA GLU A 167 -30.00 27.93 -1.68
C GLU A 167 -31.01 27.47 -2.73
N ARG A 168 -30.98 26.18 -3.06
CA ARG A 168 -32.01 25.48 -3.81
C ARG A 168 -32.77 24.60 -2.82
N PHE A 169 -34.05 24.88 -2.58
CA PHE A 169 -34.84 24.15 -1.57
C PHE A 169 -36.26 23.86 -2.01
N TRP A 170 -36.85 22.80 -1.44
CA TRP A 170 -38.25 22.47 -1.60
C TRP A 170 -39.10 23.29 -0.61
N ASP A 171 -40.05 24.09 -1.11
CA ASP A 171 -40.92 24.94 -0.28
C ASP A 171 -42.18 24.22 0.22
N GLY A 172 -42.34 22.93 -0.10
CA GLY A 172 -43.53 22.13 0.17
C GLY A 172 -44.36 21.84 -1.08
N ALA A 173 -44.22 22.65 -2.14
CA ALA A 173 -44.97 22.50 -3.39
C ALA A 173 -44.06 22.47 -4.62
N GLN A 174 -42.97 23.23 -4.61
CA GLN A 174 -42.03 23.33 -5.70
C GLN A 174 -40.62 23.60 -5.19
N TRP A 175 -39.68 23.37 -6.08
CA TRP A 175 -38.31 23.71 -5.85
C TRP A 175 -38.13 25.23 -6.11
N VAL A 176 -37.66 25.99 -5.11
CA VAL A 176 -37.37 27.44 -5.20
C VAL A 176 -35.89 27.78 -5.01
N TRP A 177 -35.42 28.84 -5.69
CA TRP A 177 -34.10 29.45 -5.48
C TRP A 177 -34.19 30.63 -4.50
N ALA A 178 -33.24 30.73 -3.57
CA ALA A 178 -33.06 31.90 -2.73
C ALA A 178 -31.59 32.35 -2.75
N ASP A 179 -31.38 33.64 -3.01
CA ASP A 179 -30.08 34.29 -2.82
C ASP A 179 -29.85 34.47 -1.31
N ARG A 180 -28.78 33.85 -0.79
CA ARG A 180 -28.41 33.90 0.62
C ARG A 180 -27.27 34.88 0.90
N GLY A 181 -26.95 35.72 -0.08
CA GLY A 181 -25.92 36.74 0.00
C GLY A 181 -24.52 36.18 -0.18
N ALA A 182 -23.54 36.93 0.29
CA ALA A 182 -22.15 36.53 0.33
C ALA A 182 -21.60 36.79 1.73
N PRO A 183 -20.47 36.16 2.10
CA PRO A 183 -19.79 36.51 3.33
C PRO A 183 -19.43 38.00 3.37
N PRO A 184 -19.43 38.65 4.55
CA PRO A 184 -19.16 40.09 4.65
C PRO A 184 -17.81 40.49 4.03
N GLY A 185 -17.84 41.42 3.08
CA GLY A 185 -16.62 42.00 2.48
C GLY A 185 -15.85 41.08 1.51
N THR A 186 -16.40 39.94 1.11
CA THR A 186 -15.75 39.02 0.15
C THR A 186 -16.77 38.23 -0.67
N THR A 187 -16.27 37.30 -1.51
CA THR A 187 -17.07 36.38 -2.33
C THR A 187 -16.80 34.93 -1.93
N VAL A 188 -17.77 34.06 -2.19
CA VAL A 188 -17.60 32.60 -2.00
C VAL A 188 -16.55 32.06 -2.97
N LEU A 189 -15.57 31.29 -2.48
CA LEU A 189 -14.48 30.68 -3.27
C LEU A 189 -14.54 29.15 -3.34
N SER A 190 -15.45 28.51 -2.59
CA SER A 190 -15.50 27.05 -2.46
C SER A 190 -16.93 26.54 -2.36
N ALA A 191 -17.12 25.23 -2.53
CA ALA A 191 -18.36 24.58 -2.15
C ALA A 191 -18.55 24.66 -0.62
N ALA A 192 -19.80 24.68 -0.17
CA ALA A 192 -20.13 24.74 1.24
C ALA A 192 -20.22 23.34 1.87
N ALA A 193 -19.60 23.17 3.03
CA ALA A 193 -19.67 21.95 3.83
C ALA A 193 -20.71 22.11 4.95
N GLY A 194 -21.63 21.15 5.08
CA GLY A 194 -22.73 21.19 6.03
C GLY A 194 -22.37 20.57 7.37
N MET A 195 -22.78 21.22 8.46
CA MET A 195 -22.61 20.73 9.83
C MET A 195 -23.95 20.74 10.56
N ASN A 196 -24.36 19.60 11.10
CA ASN A 196 -25.57 19.39 11.92
C ASN A 196 -26.85 19.98 11.32
N ASP A 197 -27.01 19.93 9.99
CA ASP A 197 -28.21 20.42 9.28
C ASP A 197 -28.64 21.87 9.58
N SER A 198 -27.74 22.69 10.13
CA SER A 198 -28.04 24.07 10.56
C SER A 198 -26.93 25.07 10.25
N ARG A 199 -25.71 24.59 10.02
CA ARG A 199 -24.52 25.42 9.77
C ARG A 199 -23.85 25.00 8.48
N LEU A 200 -23.26 25.97 7.79
CA LEU A 200 -22.45 25.79 6.60
C LEU A 200 -21.08 26.41 6.82
N PHE A 201 -20.03 25.76 6.34
CA PHE A 201 -18.67 26.28 6.33
C PHE A 201 -18.15 26.41 4.90
N LEU A 202 -17.53 27.53 4.57
CA LEU A 202 -16.93 27.78 3.26
C LEU A 202 -15.78 28.78 3.34
N CYS A 203 -14.85 28.68 2.40
CA CYS A 203 -13.76 29.64 2.24
C CYS A 203 -14.20 30.84 1.37
N GLY A 204 -13.87 32.05 1.81
CA GLY A 204 -14.02 33.29 1.04
C GLY A 204 -12.80 33.59 0.17
N ALA A 205 -12.97 34.45 -0.85
CA ALA A 205 -11.89 34.85 -1.76
C ALA A 205 -10.78 35.67 -1.08
N ASN A 206 -11.05 36.23 0.10
CA ASN A 206 -10.06 36.85 0.97
C ASN A 206 -9.24 35.82 1.80
N GLY A 207 -9.46 34.52 1.62
CA GLY A 207 -8.74 33.47 2.34
C GLY A 207 -9.26 33.19 3.76
N HIS A 208 -10.39 33.77 4.16
CA HIS A 208 -11.00 33.50 5.46
C HIS A 208 -11.93 32.28 5.40
N LEU A 209 -12.13 31.63 6.55
CA LEU A 209 -13.17 30.62 6.75
C LEU A 209 -14.41 31.28 7.34
N TYR A 210 -15.57 31.06 6.72
CA TYR A 210 -16.85 31.58 7.17
C TYR A 210 -17.80 30.47 7.61
N GLU A 211 -18.51 30.72 8.70
CA GLU A 211 -19.68 29.97 9.11
C GLU A 211 -20.95 30.74 8.72
N ALA A 212 -21.86 30.09 8.03
CA ALA A 212 -23.22 30.56 7.81
C ALA A 212 -24.18 29.72 8.66
N ALA A 213 -24.70 30.33 9.73
CA ALA A 213 -25.70 29.74 10.59
C ALA A 213 -27.11 30.12 10.10
N ARG A 214 -27.99 29.14 9.99
CA ARG A 214 -29.36 29.38 9.57
C ARG A 214 -30.19 29.93 10.74
N GLY A 215 -30.66 31.16 10.61
CA GLY A 215 -31.59 31.80 11.54
C GLY A 215 -33.07 31.61 11.17
N GLU A 216 -33.94 32.36 11.83
CA GLU A 216 -35.38 32.37 11.54
C GLU A 216 -35.66 32.76 10.09
N ARG A 217 -36.68 32.13 9.48
CA ARG A 217 -37.12 32.36 8.08
C ARG A 217 -36.02 32.11 7.03
N GLY A 218 -34.93 31.42 7.38
CA GLY A 218 -33.87 31.04 6.46
C GLY A 218 -32.84 32.13 6.15
N VAL A 219 -32.84 33.25 6.87
CA VAL A 219 -31.77 34.24 6.75
C VAL A 219 -30.47 33.62 7.31
N LEU A 220 -29.38 33.73 6.56
CA LEU A 220 -28.07 33.28 7.03
C LEU A 220 -27.42 34.38 7.86
N SER A 221 -27.02 34.03 9.07
CA SER A 221 -26.10 34.83 9.88
C SER A 221 -24.68 34.37 9.58
N TRP A 222 -23.82 35.31 9.20
CA TRP A 222 -22.43 35.02 8.86
C TRP A 222 -21.52 35.31 10.05
N THR A 223 -20.64 34.37 10.36
CA THR A 223 -19.54 34.52 11.30
C THR A 223 -18.23 34.35 10.53
N ASP A 224 -17.36 35.35 10.64
CA ASP A 224 -15.99 35.30 10.10
C ASP A 224 -15.07 34.67 11.15
N HIS A 225 -14.51 33.50 10.86
CA HIS A 225 -13.55 32.81 11.73
C HIS A 225 -12.09 33.21 11.44
N GLY A 226 -11.90 34.21 10.58
CA GLY A 226 -10.60 34.68 10.15
C GLY A 226 -9.88 33.70 9.23
N GLN A 227 -8.59 33.93 9.10
CA GLN A 227 -7.67 33.06 8.37
C GLN A 227 -6.98 32.08 9.33
N PRO A 228 -6.58 30.89 8.85
CA PRO A 228 -5.57 30.11 9.55
C PRO A 228 -4.31 30.96 9.78
N PRO A 229 -3.58 30.79 10.90
CA PRO A 229 -2.44 31.62 11.24
C PRO A 229 -1.41 31.73 10.10
N GLY A 230 -1.24 32.94 9.57
CA GLY A 230 -0.24 33.26 8.56
C GLY A 230 -0.50 32.73 7.15
N THR A 231 -1.72 32.28 6.83
CA THR A 231 -2.06 31.76 5.49
C THR A 231 -3.55 31.85 5.16
N ASN A 232 -3.89 31.84 3.87
CA ASN A 232 -5.29 31.72 3.42
C ASN A 232 -5.83 30.30 3.63
N ALA A 233 -7.10 30.17 4.02
CA ALA A 233 -7.87 28.93 3.90
C ALA A 233 -8.29 28.69 2.44
N LEU A 234 -8.09 27.47 1.94
CA LEU A 234 -8.34 27.09 0.55
C LEU A 234 -9.14 25.79 0.45
N GLY A 235 -9.89 25.67 -0.65
CA GLY A 235 -10.67 24.49 -0.97
C GLY A 235 -11.95 24.34 -0.15
N THR A 236 -12.70 23.28 -0.43
CA THR A 236 -13.90 22.90 0.33
C THR A 236 -13.50 22.46 1.74
N PRO A 237 -14.08 23.03 2.81
CA PRO A 237 -13.79 22.57 4.17
C PRO A 237 -14.29 21.14 4.42
N ALA A 238 -13.61 20.40 5.29
CA ALA A 238 -14.07 19.10 5.77
C ALA A 238 -14.62 19.19 7.19
N ILE A 239 -15.79 18.60 7.42
CA ILE A 239 -16.39 18.51 8.75
C ILE A 239 -16.00 17.18 9.37
N ARG A 240 -15.35 17.23 10.55
CA ARG A 240 -15.06 16.02 11.35
C ARG A 240 -16.10 15.79 12.43
N SER A 241 -16.58 16.87 13.06
CA SER A 241 -17.59 16.82 14.11
C SER A 241 -18.36 18.13 14.18
N SER A 242 -19.32 18.22 15.11
CA SER A 242 -20.03 19.46 15.45
C SER A 242 -19.15 20.61 15.94
N THR A 243 -17.86 20.35 16.14
CA THR A 243 -16.87 21.22 16.75
C THR A 243 -15.52 21.18 16.03
N SER A 244 -15.46 20.66 14.80
CA SER A 244 -14.19 20.46 14.11
C SER A 244 -14.35 20.62 12.61
N VAL A 245 -13.69 21.64 12.06
CA VAL A 245 -13.69 22.00 10.65
C VAL A 245 -12.26 22.07 10.14
N TRP A 246 -11.97 21.39 9.04
CA TRP A 246 -10.61 21.26 8.51
C TRP A 246 -10.49 21.93 7.15
N VAL A 247 -9.35 22.58 6.92
CA VAL A 247 -9.05 23.27 5.67
C VAL A 247 -7.59 23.09 5.29
N ARG A 248 -7.31 23.17 3.99
CA ARG A 248 -5.94 23.32 3.48
C ARG A 248 -5.53 24.79 3.57
N GLY A 249 -4.34 25.07 4.10
CA GLY A 249 -3.72 26.39 4.03
C GLY A 249 -3.03 26.62 2.68
N GLY A 250 -3.01 27.86 2.20
CA GLY A 250 -2.21 28.30 1.04
C GLY A 250 -0.70 28.06 1.17
N ASN A 251 -0.19 27.91 2.38
CA ASN A 251 1.17 27.45 2.69
C ASN A 251 1.35 25.91 2.61
N SER A 252 0.36 25.18 2.08
CA SER A 252 0.33 23.72 1.92
C SER A 252 0.41 22.92 3.22
N ARG A 253 -0.09 23.50 4.33
CA ARG A 253 -0.28 22.84 5.62
C ARG A 253 -1.76 22.54 5.89
N LEU A 254 -2.02 21.63 6.82
CA LEU A 254 -3.37 21.27 7.27
C LEU A 254 -3.73 22.06 8.54
N TYR A 255 -4.95 22.59 8.59
CA TYR A 255 -5.47 23.34 9.74
C TYR A 255 -6.85 22.83 10.17
N GLU A 256 -7.10 22.86 11.47
CA GLU A 256 -8.39 22.60 12.10
C GLU A 256 -8.87 23.87 12.81
N LEU A 257 -10.10 24.30 12.54
CA LEU A 257 -10.84 25.20 13.41
C LEU A 257 -11.59 24.32 14.43
N SER A 258 -11.13 24.33 15.68
CA SER A 258 -11.66 23.52 16.78
C SER A 258 -12.58 24.35 17.67
N GLY A 259 -13.80 23.87 17.90
CA GLY A 259 -14.88 24.55 18.62
C GLY A 259 -15.17 23.90 19.97
N GLY A 260 -14.39 24.22 21.01
CA GLY A 260 -14.67 23.84 22.39
C GLY A 260 -15.40 24.97 23.11
N ASP A 261 -14.70 25.65 24.02
CA ASP A 261 -15.13 26.89 24.68
C ASP A 261 -15.03 28.13 23.77
N GLY A 262 -15.01 27.93 22.46
CA GLY A 262 -14.74 28.92 21.43
C GLY A 262 -13.99 28.31 20.25
N TRP A 263 -14.12 28.93 19.08
CA TRP A 263 -13.41 28.51 17.87
C TRP A 263 -11.95 28.96 17.91
N VAL A 264 -11.02 28.01 17.78
CA VAL A 264 -9.57 28.27 17.79
C VAL A 264 -8.93 27.51 16.63
N TRP A 265 -7.99 28.17 15.95
CA TRP A 265 -7.17 27.55 14.93
C TRP A 265 -6.08 26.67 15.55
N VAL A 266 -6.03 25.42 15.10
CA VAL A 266 -5.00 24.43 15.41
C VAL A 266 -4.27 24.07 14.13
N GLU A 267 -2.95 24.23 14.13
CA GLU A 267 -2.11 23.84 13.01
C GLU A 267 -1.70 22.36 13.15
N HIS A 268 -1.91 21.59 12.09
CA HIS A 268 -1.56 20.16 12.02
C HIS A 268 -0.33 19.88 11.15
N GLY A 269 0.30 20.95 10.63
CA GLY A 269 1.55 20.90 9.87
C GLY A 269 1.40 20.24 8.50
N THR A 270 2.47 19.58 8.08
CA THR A 270 2.52 18.77 6.85
C THR A 270 2.78 17.31 7.21
N PRO A 271 2.42 16.37 6.31
CA PRO A 271 2.96 15.02 6.39
C PRO A 271 4.48 15.01 6.20
N TRP A 272 5.11 13.88 6.54
CA TRP A 272 6.56 13.74 6.49
C TRP A 272 7.08 13.94 5.06
N ASN A 273 8.07 14.83 4.90
CA ASN A 273 8.78 15.08 3.64
C ASN A 273 7.92 15.47 2.42
N THR A 274 6.68 15.92 2.64
CA THR A 274 5.75 16.30 1.57
C THR A 274 4.86 17.47 2.02
N SER A 275 3.97 17.92 1.15
CA SER A 275 3.04 19.02 1.45
C SER A 275 1.62 18.70 1.01
N VAL A 276 0.64 19.26 1.73
CA VAL A 276 -0.78 19.05 1.44
C VAL A 276 -1.13 19.77 0.14
N ALA A 277 -1.62 19.02 -0.85
CA ALA A 277 -1.94 19.52 -2.18
C ALA A 277 -3.45 19.70 -2.40
N THR A 278 -4.28 18.88 -1.75
CA THR A 278 -5.73 18.85 -1.96
C THR A 278 -6.49 19.39 -0.74
N ALA A 279 -7.78 19.70 -0.92
CA ALA A 279 -8.68 19.84 0.21
C ALA A 279 -8.77 18.51 1.00
N PRO A 280 -8.97 18.56 2.33
CA PRO A 280 -9.25 17.37 3.12
C PRO A 280 -10.62 16.79 2.78
N ALA A 281 -10.76 15.47 2.89
CA ALA A 281 -12.05 14.78 2.83
C ALA A 281 -12.79 14.86 4.17
N ALA A 282 -14.11 14.62 4.15
CA ALA A 282 -14.89 14.39 5.37
C ALA A 282 -14.29 13.24 6.20
N ALA A 283 -14.46 13.30 7.51
CA ALA A 283 -13.86 12.31 8.40
C ALA A 283 -14.41 10.89 8.13
N MET A 284 -13.51 9.92 8.22
CA MET A 284 -13.79 8.48 8.17
C MET A 284 -13.39 7.82 9.49
N MET A 285 -14.02 6.71 9.89
CA MET A 285 -13.78 5.98 11.13
C MET A 285 -13.74 6.91 12.35
N ASP A 286 -14.80 7.71 12.50
CA ASP A 286 -15.02 8.68 13.58
C ASP A 286 -13.96 9.80 13.74
N SER A 287 -12.82 9.78 13.03
CA SER A 287 -11.74 10.76 13.27
C SER A 287 -10.62 10.87 12.24
N LYS A 288 -10.57 10.02 11.20
CA LYS A 288 -9.48 9.99 10.21
C LYS A 288 -9.74 10.97 9.08
N LEU A 289 -8.79 11.87 8.82
CA LEU A 289 -8.88 12.89 7.77
C LEU A 289 -7.89 12.54 6.67
N PHE A 290 -8.33 12.58 5.42
CA PHE A 290 -7.52 12.17 4.28
C PHE A 290 -7.22 13.36 3.36
N VAL A 291 -5.99 13.43 2.86
CA VAL A 291 -5.52 14.46 1.91
C VAL A 291 -4.65 13.83 0.83
N GLY A 292 -4.73 14.37 -0.38
CA GLY A 292 -3.72 14.17 -1.41
C GLY A 292 -2.56 15.15 -1.24
N THR A 293 -1.34 14.69 -1.53
CA THR A 293 -0.10 15.44 -1.31
C THR A 293 0.69 15.68 -2.60
N ALA A 294 1.70 16.55 -2.52
CA ALA A 294 2.47 16.99 -3.69
C ALA A 294 3.30 15.88 -4.35
N ASP A 295 3.72 14.88 -3.57
CA ASP A 295 4.32 13.61 -4.02
C ASP A 295 3.32 12.66 -4.69
N SER A 296 2.05 13.06 -4.87
CA SER A 296 0.98 12.23 -5.41
C SER A 296 0.57 11.05 -4.53
N HIS A 297 0.81 11.11 -3.21
CA HIS A 297 0.35 10.09 -2.28
C HIS A 297 -0.96 10.50 -1.59
N LEU A 298 -1.64 9.50 -1.02
CA LEU A 298 -2.73 9.69 -0.09
C LEU A 298 -2.18 9.62 1.34
N TRP A 299 -2.48 10.63 2.15
CA TRP A 299 -2.08 10.67 3.57
C TRP A 299 -3.29 10.76 4.48
N GLU A 300 -3.23 9.99 5.56
CA GLU A 300 -4.18 10.04 6.67
C GLU A 300 -3.60 10.85 7.82
N ARG A 301 -4.45 11.71 8.38
CA ARG A 301 -4.25 12.39 9.65
C ARG A 301 -5.19 11.80 10.68
N PHE A 302 -4.66 11.22 11.75
CA PHE A 302 -5.49 10.59 12.77
C PHE A 302 -4.97 10.81 14.19
N TRP A 303 -5.89 10.72 15.15
CA TRP A 303 -5.63 10.82 16.57
C TRP A 303 -5.47 9.42 17.18
N THR A 304 -4.37 9.17 17.88
CA THR A 304 -4.07 7.89 18.53
C THR A 304 -4.78 7.73 19.88
N GLY A 305 -5.46 8.77 20.36
CA GLY A 305 -5.92 8.89 21.75
C GLY A 305 -5.04 9.80 22.59
N THR A 306 -3.75 9.92 22.24
CA THR A 306 -2.77 10.73 22.98
C THR A 306 -2.04 11.75 22.12
N GLU A 307 -1.85 11.43 20.85
CA GLU A 307 -1.15 12.28 19.91
C GLU A 307 -1.72 12.12 18.51
N TRP A 308 -1.25 12.97 17.65
CA TRP A 308 -1.74 13.17 16.31
C TRP A 308 -0.66 12.63 15.38
N LYS A 309 -0.99 11.65 14.54
CA LYS A 309 -0.04 11.05 13.57
C LYS A 309 -0.44 11.25 12.12
N TRP A 310 0.56 11.11 11.27
CA TRP A 310 0.43 11.01 9.81
C TRP A 310 0.72 9.58 9.38
N VAL A 311 -0.07 9.05 8.45
CA VAL A 311 0.16 7.74 7.81
C VAL A 311 0.18 7.93 6.30
N ASN A 312 1.23 7.44 5.66
CA ASN A 312 1.34 7.39 4.21
C ASN A 312 0.59 6.16 3.70
N HIS A 313 -0.36 6.33 2.78
CA HIS A 313 -1.09 5.24 2.12
C HIS A 313 -0.55 4.94 0.72
N GLY A 314 0.48 5.65 0.25
CA GLY A 314 1.11 5.46 -1.05
C GLY A 314 0.36 6.13 -2.21
N SER A 315 0.76 5.77 -3.43
CA SER A 315 0.41 6.44 -4.70
C SER A 315 -0.87 5.92 -5.37
N ALA A 316 -1.64 5.07 -4.69
CA ALA A 316 -2.75 4.29 -5.25
C ALA A 316 -2.37 3.20 -6.26
N ARG A 317 -1.08 2.86 -6.41
CA ARG A 317 -0.67 1.70 -7.20
C ARG A 317 -1.00 0.39 -6.45
N GLN A 318 -1.61 -0.55 -7.16
CA GLN A 318 -1.94 -1.87 -6.63
C GLN A 318 -0.74 -2.84 -6.73
N ASP A 319 -0.74 -3.83 -5.84
CA ASP A 319 0.19 -4.97 -5.92
C ASP A 319 -0.19 -5.85 -7.11
N GLU A 320 0.82 -6.34 -7.87
CA GLU A 320 0.65 -7.19 -9.05
C GLU A 320 1.53 -8.44 -8.95
N SER A 321 1.24 -9.49 -9.73
CA SER A 321 2.12 -10.67 -9.78
C SER A 321 2.33 -11.20 -11.18
N GLN A 322 3.47 -11.84 -11.40
CA GLN A 322 3.89 -12.40 -12.66
C GLN A 322 4.62 -13.73 -12.46
N HIS A 323 4.25 -14.75 -13.24
CA HIS A 323 5.06 -15.96 -13.37
C HIS A 323 6.32 -15.63 -14.17
N VAL A 324 7.49 -15.73 -13.53
CA VAL A 324 8.80 -15.45 -14.15
C VAL A 324 9.58 -16.73 -14.49
N VAL A 325 9.25 -17.83 -13.82
CA VAL A 325 9.71 -19.19 -14.18
C VAL A 325 8.53 -20.15 -14.11
N GLY A 326 8.40 -21.01 -15.11
CA GLY A 326 7.28 -21.93 -15.24
C GLY A 326 5.94 -21.24 -15.53
N ALA A 327 4.88 -22.02 -15.70
CA ALA A 327 3.53 -21.52 -15.96
C ALA A 327 2.48 -22.29 -15.12
N PRO A 328 1.29 -21.73 -14.89
CA PRO A 328 0.15 -22.46 -14.32
C PRO A 328 -0.18 -23.73 -15.13
N GLY A 329 -0.63 -24.79 -14.44
CA GLY A 329 -1.08 -26.04 -15.10
C GLY A 329 -0.01 -27.11 -15.32
N ARG A 330 1.24 -26.87 -14.89
CA ARG A 330 2.25 -27.92 -14.62
C ARG A 330 2.32 -28.19 -13.12
N ASP A 331 2.82 -29.35 -12.71
CA ASP A 331 3.02 -29.71 -11.29
C ASP A 331 4.52 -29.60 -10.94
N PRO A 332 5.04 -28.39 -10.62
CA PRO A 332 6.43 -28.23 -10.23
C PRO A 332 6.67 -28.87 -8.86
N LYS A 333 7.92 -29.27 -8.59
CA LYS A 333 8.31 -29.68 -7.23
C LYS A 333 8.29 -28.51 -6.26
N LEU A 334 8.79 -27.35 -6.68
CA LEU A 334 8.92 -26.17 -5.84
C LEU A 334 8.22 -24.98 -6.50
N THR A 335 7.26 -24.40 -5.80
CA THR A 335 6.71 -23.08 -6.14
C THR A 335 7.23 -22.04 -5.15
N ILE A 336 7.88 -21.00 -5.67
CA ILE A 336 8.54 -19.95 -4.88
C ILE A 336 7.86 -18.62 -5.19
N ALA A 337 7.35 -17.94 -4.16
CA ALA A 337 6.91 -16.56 -4.26
C ALA A 337 8.09 -15.62 -3.96
N VAL A 338 8.32 -14.62 -4.80
CA VAL A 338 9.32 -13.57 -4.56
C VAL A 338 8.59 -12.28 -4.30
N LEU A 339 8.71 -11.75 -3.08
CA LEU A 339 8.10 -10.48 -2.65
C LEU A 339 9.18 -9.39 -2.56
N GLY A 340 8.77 -8.13 -2.73
CA GLY A 340 9.61 -6.96 -2.43
C GLY A 340 9.20 -6.30 -1.12
N ASP A 341 10.14 -5.69 -0.41
CA ASP A 341 9.85 -4.67 0.61
C ASP A 341 10.71 -3.42 0.40
N GLY A 342 10.11 -2.24 0.55
CA GLY A 342 10.77 -0.95 0.35
C GLY A 342 10.97 -0.54 -1.11
N PHE A 343 10.29 -1.17 -2.07
CA PHE A 343 10.27 -0.72 -3.45
C PHE A 343 9.02 0.15 -3.68
N ALA A 344 9.21 1.47 -3.82
CA ALA A 344 8.13 2.38 -4.19
C ALA A 344 7.69 2.15 -5.64
N GLU A 345 6.62 2.82 -6.07
CA GLU A 345 6.11 2.68 -7.44
C GLU A 345 7.19 3.01 -8.49
N GLU A 346 8.00 4.03 -8.25
CA GLU A 346 9.14 4.41 -9.09
C GLU A 346 10.27 3.36 -9.13
N ASP A 347 10.36 2.51 -8.12
CA ASP A 347 11.41 1.50 -7.98
C ASP A 347 11.00 0.15 -8.58
N LEU A 348 9.75 -0.04 -9.03
CA LEU A 348 9.28 -1.36 -9.47
C LEU A 348 10.10 -1.92 -10.64
N ASN A 349 10.57 -1.06 -11.56
CA ASN A 349 11.47 -1.49 -12.63
C ASN A 349 12.85 -1.92 -12.11
N ASP A 350 13.33 -1.34 -11.00
CA ASP A 350 14.55 -1.77 -10.31
C ASP A 350 14.30 -3.09 -9.56
N TYR A 351 13.15 -3.24 -8.91
CA TYR A 351 12.74 -4.51 -8.29
C TYR A 351 12.74 -5.67 -9.28
N VAL A 352 12.18 -5.48 -10.49
CA VAL A 352 12.22 -6.49 -11.56
C VAL A 352 13.66 -6.94 -11.83
N LYS A 353 14.58 -5.98 -11.98
CA LYS A 353 16.00 -6.29 -12.21
C LYS A 353 16.66 -6.98 -11.02
N VAL A 354 16.35 -6.56 -9.80
CA VAL A 354 16.84 -7.24 -8.58
C VAL A 354 16.41 -8.71 -8.56
N VAL A 355 15.16 -9.00 -8.94
CA VAL A 355 14.67 -10.38 -9.03
C VAL A 355 15.40 -11.15 -10.13
N GLU A 356 15.61 -10.56 -11.31
CA GLU A 356 16.35 -11.19 -12.41
C GLU A 356 17.83 -11.44 -12.06
N ASP A 357 18.54 -10.40 -11.67
CA ASP A 357 19.99 -10.40 -11.47
C ASP A 357 20.42 -11.14 -10.19
N GLN A 358 19.52 -11.28 -9.21
CA GLN A 358 19.86 -11.90 -7.93
C GLN A 358 19.11 -13.21 -7.69
N VAL A 359 17.77 -13.17 -7.67
CA VAL A 359 16.97 -14.34 -7.30
C VAL A 359 16.98 -15.38 -8.42
N LEU A 360 16.68 -14.98 -9.65
CA LEU A 360 16.69 -15.90 -10.78
C LEU A 360 18.11 -16.35 -11.13
N ALA A 361 19.11 -15.48 -10.98
CA ALA A 361 20.51 -15.88 -11.08
C ALA A 361 20.84 -17.00 -10.08
N ALA A 362 20.45 -16.89 -8.81
CA ALA A 362 20.65 -17.95 -7.82
C ALA A 362 19.90 -19.24 -8.17
N LEU A 363 18.63 -19.13 -8.59
CA LEU A 363 17.78 -20.27 -8.92
C LEU A 363 18.08 -20.92 -10.28
N SER A 364 18.96 -20.34 -11.09
CA SER A 364 19.44 -20.89 -12.37
C SER A 364 20.94 -21.16 -12.39
N SER A 365 21.61 -21.04 -11.24
CA SER A 365 23.02 -21.34 -11.08
C SER A 365 23.25 -22.72 -10.49
N ASP A 366 24.50 -23.17 -10.56
CA ASP A 366 24.96 -24.42 -9.96
C ASP A 366 24.09 -25.62 -10.36
N GLN A 367 23.77 -26.50 -9.41
CA GLN A 367 22.93 -27.67 -9.62
C GLN A 367 21.49 -27.29 -10.03
N LEU A 368 20.98 -26.10 -9.69
CA LEU A 368 19.62 -25.70 -10.07
C LEU A 368 19.48 -25.36 -11.55
N ALA A 369 20.58 -25.06 -12.24
CA ALA A 369 20.60 -24.81 -13.68
C ALA A 369 19.98 -25.97 -14.48
N ASP A 370 20.17 -27.20 -14.01
CA ASP A 370 19.67 -28.40 -14.67
C ASP A 370 18.20 -28.71 -14.33
N HIS A 371 17.70 -28.24 -13.18
CA HIS A 371 16.37 -28.57 -12.63
C HIS A 371 15.26 -27.54 -12.90
N GLN A 372 15.38 -26.72 -13.96
CA GLN A 372 14.44 -25.61 -14.21
C GLN A 372 12.98 -26.07 -14.40
N GLN A 373 12.75 -27.31 -14.84
CA GLN A 373 11.40 -27.87 -15.01
C GLN A 373 10.70 -28.16 -13.67
N ALA A 374 11.47 -28.40 -12.61
CA ALA A 374 10.97 -28.67 -11.27
C ALA A 374 10.60 -27.37 -10.51
N LEU A 375 10.90 -26.19 -11.07
CA LEU A 375 10.71 -24.90 -10.42
C LEU A 375 9.55 -24.11 -11.03
N ARG A 376 8.81 -23.41 -10.17
CA ARG A 376 7.94 -22.29 -10.53
C ARG A 376 8.28 -21.09 -9.66
N VAL A 377 8.48 -19.93 -10.27
CA VAL A 377 8.78 -18.70 -9.56
C VAL A 377 7.75 -17.64 -9.92
N ILE A 378 7.08 -17.08 -8.91
CA ILE A 378 6.07 -16.04 -9.03
C ILE A 378 6.62 -14.78 -8.36
N ARG A 379 6.93 -13.76 -9.16
CA ARG A 379 7.27 -12.43 -8.65
C ARG A 379 5.99 -11.72 -8.25
N VAL A 380 5.99 -11.07 -7.09
CA VAL A 380 4.92 -10.21 -6.62
C VAL A 380 5.48 -8.81 -6.41
N ASP A 381 4.98 -7.88 -7.21
CA ASP A 381 5.34 -6.46 -7.20
C ASP A 381 4.60 -5.79 -6.05
N VAL A 382 5.13 -5.97 -4.84
CA VAL A 382 4.59 -5.44 -3.59
C VAL A 382 4.98 -3.96 -3.46
N VAL A 383 4.01 -3.07 -3.61
CA VAL A 383 4.27 -1.62 -3.69
C VAL A 383 4.41 -1.03 -2.29
N SER A 384 5.59 -0.48 -2.00
CA SER A 384 5.86 0.25 -0.77
C SER A 384 5.52 1.73 -0.89
N MET A 385 5.28 2.35 0.26
CA MET A 385 4.89 3.76 0.32
C MET A 385 6.08 4.70 0.10
N GLU A 386 7.29 4.24 0.33
CA GLU A 386 8.55 4.96 0.11
C GLU A 386 9.62 4.01 -0.43
N SER A 387 10.61 4.60 -1.09
CA SER A 387 11.83 3.89 -1.49
C SER A 387 12.72 3.68 -0.27
N GLY A 388 13.07 2.42 -0.02
CA GLY A 388 13.83 2.00 1.15
C GLY A 388 12.95 1.39 2.24
N VAL A 389 13.61 0.94 3.29
CA VAL A 389 12.97 0.40 4.50
C VAL A 389 13.48 1.13 5.74
N GLU A 390 12.78 0.96 6.85
CA GLU A 390 13.32 1.34 8.15
C GLU A 390 14.59 0.53 8.44
N GLU A 391 15.66 1.20 8.85
CA GLU A 391 16.92 0.58 9.19
C GLU A 391 17.31 0.91 10.63
N ARG A 392 17.60 -0.13 11.42
CA ARG A 392 17.94 0.00 12.83
C ARG A 392 19.31 -0.58 13.11
N ARG A 393 20.05 -0.01 14.05
CA ARG A 393 21.35 -0.53 14.50
C ARG A 393 21.40 -0.65 15.99
N TYR A 394 22.23 -1.58 16.44
CA TYR A 394 22.40 -1.87 17.86
C TYR A 394 23.86 -1.76 18.28
N ASP A 395 24.09 -1.67 19.59
CA ASP A 395 25.41 -1.86 20.17
C ASP A 395 25.92 -3.29 19.94
N GLU A 396 27.22 -3.53 20.20
CA GLU A 396 27.85 -4.85 20.01
C GLU A 396 27.18 -5.97 20.83
N ALA A 397 26.55 -5.59 21.96
CA ALA A 397 25.78 -6.50 22.80
C ALA A 397 24.38 -6.82 22.23
N GLY A 398 23.90 -6.07 21.23
CA GLY A 398 22.57 -6.22 20.65
C GLY A 398 21.43 -5.80 21.58
N THR A 399 21.69 -4.91 22.54
CA THR A 399 20.73 -4.52 23.59
C THR A 399 20.21 -3.11 23.45
N THR A 400 21.02 -2.18 22.94
CA THR A 400 20.66 -0.75 22.84
C THR A 400 20.63 -0.32 21.38
N ILE A 401 19.59 0.43 20.97
CA ILE A 401 19.51 1.04 19.64
C ILE A 401 20.53 2.20 19.54
N THR A 402 21.42 2.14 18.55
CA THR A 402 22.45 3.16 18.30
C THR A 402 22.11 4.06 17.11
N SER A 403 21.27 3.58 16.19
CA SER A 403 20.75 4.34 15.04
C SER A 403 19.38 3.79 14.65
N ASP A 404 18.48 4.67 14.21
CA ASP A 404 17.14 4.33 13.77
C ASP A 404 16.71 5.31 12.66
N VAL A 405 16.73 4.83 11.41
CA VAL A 405 16.36 5.61 10.23
C VAL A 405 15.04 5.07 9.71
N PHE A 406 13.97 5.82 9.97
CA PHE A 406 12.61 5.41 9.63
C PHE A 406 12.28 5.62 8.14
N SER A 407 11.57 4.65 7.55
CA SER A 407 10.91 4.79 6.24
C SER A 407 9.66 3.90 6.18
N PHE A 408 8.65 4.32 5.41
CA PHE A 408 7.40 3.56 5.26
C PHE A 408 7.53 2.44 4.21
N SER A 409 7.79 1.21 4.66
CA SER A 409 7.77 0.01 3.81
C SER A 409 6.50 -0.83 3.96
N ARG A 410 6.17 -1.64 2.94
CA ARG A 410 4.92 -2.40 2.87
C ARG A 410 4.86 -3.55 3.86
N LEU A 411 5.97 -4.26 4.05
CA LEU A 411 6.07 -5.42 4.94
C LEU A 411 6.60 -5.06 6.32
N GLY A 412 7.27 -3.92 6.49
CA GLY A 412 7.81 -3.49 7.78
C GLY A 412 9.01 -4.34 8.23
N ILE A 413 9.81 -4.82 7.28
CA ILE A 413 11.06 -5.54 7.56
C ILE A 413 12.15 -4.52 7.86
N ILE A 414 12.91 -4.75 8.93
CA ILE A 414 13.89 -3.80 9.45
C ILE A 414 15.28 -4.47 9.46
N PRO A 415 16.19 -4.14 8.52
CA PRO A 415 17.57 -4.59 8.58
C PRO A 415 18.26 -4.08 9.86
N ASN A 416 18.95 -4.97 10.56
CA ASN A 416 19.52 -4.71 11.89
C ASN A 416 21.05 -4.86 12.02
N ASP A 417 21.74 -5.31 10.96
CA ASP A 417 23.19 -5.60 10.89
C ASP A 417 23.74 -6.55 11.96
N ARG A 418 22.89 -7.38 12.59
CA ARG A 418 23.33 -8.32 13.63
C ARG A 418 23.75 -9.66 13.02
N TRP A 419 25.06 -9.91 12.97
CA TRP A 419 25.60 -11.20 12.51
C TRP A 419 25.23 -12.40 13.41
N LYS A 420 25.17 -12.19 14.74
CA LYS A 420 24.93 -13.28 15.71
C LYS A 420 23.47 -13.76 15.76
N SER A 421 22.60 -13.17 14.96
CA SER A 421 21.17 -13.48 14.87
C SER A 421 20.70 -13.24 13.44
N CYS A 422 19.40 -13.38 13.18
CA CYS A 422 18.85 -12.96 11.89
C CYS A 422 19.12 -11.45 11.65
N TRP A 423 19.56 -11.09 10.44
CA TRP A 423 19.85 -9.72 10.00
C TRP A 423 18.64 -8.79 9.92
N PHE A 424 17.46 -9.29 10.29
CA PHE A 424 16.20 -8.58 10.17
C PHE A 424 15.41 -8.69 11.46
N ASP A 425 14.90 -7.56 11.90
CA ASP A 425 13.73 -7.47 12.77
C ASP A 425 12.47 -7.30 11.90
N GLY A 426 11.30 -7.41 12.53
CA GLY A 426 10.03 -7.16 11.87
C GLY A 426 9.04 -6.47 12.81
N LEU A 427 8.14 -5.69 12.23
CA LEU A 427 6.97 -5.17 12.93
C LEU A 427 5.95 -6.28 13.18
N SER A 428 5.01 -6.03 14.11
CA SER A 428 4.02 -7.02 14.56
C SER A 428 3.13 -7.60 13.44
N TYR A 429 3.02 -6.90 12.31
CA TYR A 429 2.22 -7.31 11.15
C TYR A 429 3.04 -7.95 10.02
N THR A 430 4.37 -8.04 10.14
CA THR A 430 5.26 -8.46 9.03
C THR A 430 4.90 -9.84 8.50
N GLU A 431 4.86 -10.83 9.39
CA GLU A 431 4.60 -12.22 9.02
C GLU A 431 3.18 -12.42 8.48
N SER A 432 2.18 -11.76 9.08
CA SER A 432 0.79 -11.88 8.61
C SER A 432 0.59 -11.24 7.22
N ARG A 433 1.28 -10.13 6.92
CA ARG A 433 1.24 -9.52 5.58
C ARG A 433 1.93 -10.38 4.53
N ILE A 434 3.09 -10.97 4.84
CA ILE A 434 3.79 -11.91 3.94
C ILE A 434 2.85 -13.07 3.58
N GLU A 435 2.25 -13.72 4.58
CA GLU A 435 1.35 -14.87 4.33
C GLU A 435 0.10 -14.46 3.55
N LYS A 436 -0.45 -13.28 3.81
CA LYS A 436 -1.62 -12.79 3.09
C LYS A 436 -1.33 -12.50 1.62
N LEU A 437 -0.17 -11.90 1.32
CA LEU A 437 0.28 -11.67 -0.05
C LEU A 437 0.59 -12.99 -0.77
N ARG A 438 1.24 -13.95 -0.09
CA ARG A 438 1.44 -15.31 -0.59
C ARG A 438 0.11 -15.95 -0.98
N ARG A 439 -0.87 -15.98 -0.07
CA ARG A 439 -2.21 -16.55 -0.36
C ARG A 439 -2.92 -15.88 -1.52
N ARG A 440 -2.78 -14.55 -1.65
CA ARG A 440 -3.44 -13.78 -2.71
C ARG A 440 -2.83 -14.01 -4.08
N PHE A 441 -1.50 -13.98 -4.18
CA PHE A 441 -0.81 -13.92 -5.47
C PHE A 441 -0.10 -15.22 -5.87
N ALA A 442 0.20 -16.08 -4.90
CA ALA A 442 0.92 -17.33 -5.08
C ALA A 442 0.44 -18.40 -4.07
N PRO A 443 -0.85 -18.78 -4.06
CA PRO A 443 -1.42 -19.66 -3.04
C PRO A 443 -0.73 -21.03 -2.94
N ASP A 444 -0.21 -21.51 -4.06
CA ASP A 444 0.51 -22.78 -4.19
C ASP A 444 2.00 -22.68 -3.83
N ALA A 445 2.50 -21.50 -3.42
CA ALA A 445 3.91 -21.34 -3.06
C ALA A 445 4.27 -22.09 -1.77
N ASP A 446 5.27 -22.96 -1.88
CA ASP A 446 5.89 -23.70 -0.79
C ASP A 446 6.85 -22.82 0.01
N HIS A 447 7.52 -21.89 -0.69
CA HIS A 447 8.57 -21.02 -0.15
C HIS A 447 8.36 -19.56 -0.55
N VAL A 448 8.85 -18.66 0.30
CA VAL A 448 8.85 -17.21 0.05
C VAL A 448 10.27 -16.68 0.16
N ILE A 449 10.67 -15.90 -0.85
CA ILE A 449 11.86 -15.08 -0.82
C ILE A 449 11.42 -13.62 -0.76
N VAL A 450 11.94 -12.84 0.18
CA VAL A 450 11.68 -11.40 0.27
C VAL A 450 12.96 -10.65 -0.04
N MET A 451 12.94 -9.83 -1.09
CA MET A 451 14.00 -8.88 -1.39
C MET A 451 13.69 -7.56 -0.70
N VAL A 452 14.61 -7.09 0.13
CA VAL A 452 14.49 -5.87 0.93
C VAL A 452 15.34 -4.78 0.29
N ASN A 453 14.72 -3.64 -0.05
CA ASN A 453 15.39 -2.49 -0.66
C ASN A 453 16.29 -1.75 0.34
N SER A 454 17.38 -2.38 0.73
CA SER A 454 18.43 -1.82 1.57
C SER A 454 19.80 -2.19 1.00
N GLN A 455 20.76 -1.27 1.16
CA GLN A 455 22.15 -1.46 0.75
C GLN A 455 23.02 -2.03 1.89
N THR A 456 22.44 -2.29 3.06
CA THR A 456 23.16 -2.97 4.14
C THR A 456 23.35 -4.42 3.78
N TRP A 457 24.33 -5.08 4.38
CA TRP A 457 24.58 -6.49 4.10
C TRP A 457 23.73 -7.36 5.02
N GLY A 458 22.96 -8.30 4.46
CA GLY A 458 22.20 -9.25 5.26
C GLY A 458 21.38 -10.25 4.45
N GLY A 459 21.32 -11.47 4.95
CA GLY A 459 20.49 -12.57 4.47
C GLY A 459 20.11 -13.45 5.65
N CYS A 460 18.91 -14.03 5.65
CA CYS A 460 18.49 -14.92 6.72
C CYS A 460 17.29 -15.76 6.28
N ASN A 461 17.32 -17.05 6.61
CA ASN A 461 16.19 -17.95 6.46
C ASN A 461 15.47 -18.23 7.78
N SER A 462 14.14 -18.21 7.77
CA SER A 462 13.28 -18.64 8.89
C SER A 462 12.14 -19.50 8.36
N GLY A 463 12.22 -20.82 8.61
CA GLY A 463 11.27 -21.78 8.07
C GLY A 463 11.27 -21.76 6.53
N THR A 464 10.11 -21.48 5.94
CA THR A 464 9.92 -21.38 4.49
C THR A 464 10.09 -19.95 3.94
N VAL A 465 10.44 -18.97 4.79
CA VAL A 465 10.61 -17.57 4.40
C VAL A 465 12.07 -17.15 4.54
N ALA A 466 12.70 -16.84 3.41
CA ALA A 466 14.04 -16.26 3.36
C ALA A 466 13.95 -14.76 3.03
N ARG A 467 14.84 -13.95 3.64
CA ARG A 467 14.89 -12.49 3.47
C ARG A 467 16.31 -12.09 3.10
N PHE A 468 16.44 -11.15 2.16
CA PHE A 468 17.74 -10.68 1.67
C PHE A 468 17.72 -9.19 1.44
N THR A 469 18.78 -8.50 1.83
CA THR A 469 19.04 -7.15 1.34
C THR A 469 19.63 -7.19 -0.07
N ARG A 470 19.65 -6.04 -0.74
CA ARG A 470 20.22 -5.94 -2.10
C ARG A 470 21.72 -6.19 -2.16
N ALA A 471 22.43 -5.94 -1.06
CA ALA A 471 23.88 -6.07 -1.00
C ALA A 471 24.36 -7.52 -0.84
N GLY A 472 23.48 -8.46 -0.47
CA GLY A 472 23.83 -9.88 -0.38
C GLY A 472 24.21 -10.48 -1.73
N GLY A 473 23.51 -10.10 -2.80
CA GLY A 473 23.73 -10.62 -4.15
C GLY A 473 23.31 -12.08 -4.31
N TRP A 474 23.41 -12.59 -5.54
CA TRP A 474 22.91 -13.93 -5.90
C TRP A 474 23.61 -15.07 -5.14
N VAL A 475 24.89 -14.91 -4.79
CA VAL A 475 25.67 -15.96 -4.10
C VAL A 475 25.18 -16.22 -2.68
N VAL A 476 24.77 -15.17 -1.95
CA VAL A 476 24.16 -15.30 -0.62
C VAL A 476 22.77 -15.91 -0.74
N ILE A 477 21.99 -15.49 -1.75
CA ILE A 477 20.68 -16.09 -2.02
C ILE A 477 20.82 -17.58 -2.31
N ALA A 478 21.81 -18.00 -3.11
CA ALA A 478 22.07 -19.40 -3.39
C ALA A 478 22.43 -20.19 -2.12
N HIS A 479 23.30 -19.66 -1.26
CA HIS A 479 23.60 -20.28 0.04
C HIS A 479 22.34 -20.52 0.87
N GLU A 480 21.55 -19.47 1.09
CA GLU A 480 20.32 -19.54 1.90
C GLU A 480 19.22 -20.40 1.25
N CYS A 481 19.18 -20.50 -0.09
CA CYS A 481 18.32 -21.47 -0.78
C CYS A 481 18.68 -22.92 -0.43
N GLY A 482 19.94 -23.21 -0.08
CA GLY A 482 20.35 -24.50 0.47
C GLY A 482 19.59 -24.86 1.74
N HIS A 483 19.43 -23.91 2.65
CA HIS A 483 18.61 -24.08 3.85
C HIS A 483 17.11 -24.12 3.50
N ASN A 484 16.64 -23.10 2.78
CA ASN A 484 15.23 -22.85 2.54
C ASN A 484 14.57 -23.96 1.72
N LEU A 485 15.21 -24.42 0.65
CA LEU A 485 14.62 -25.35 -0.33
C LEU A 485 15.00 -26.82 -0.07
N PHE A 486 16.19 -27.08 0.52
CA PHE A 486 16.76 -28.44 0.58
C PHE A 486 17.11 -28.91 1.99
N ALA A 487 16.88 -28.07 3.01
CA ALA A 487 17.21 -28.35 4.41
C ALA A 487 18.67 -28.79 4.61
N LEU A 488 19.59 -28.11 3.92
CA LEU A 488 21.03 -28.23 4.17
C LEU A 488 21.38 -27.42 5.43
N ASP A 489 22.45 -27.82 6.11
CA ASP A 489 23.01 -27.14 7.27
C ASP A 489 24.21 -26.27 6.86
N ASP A 490 24.59 -25.33 7.72
CA ASP A 490 25.83 -24.60 7.54
C ASP A 490 27.02 -25.54 7.66
N GLU A 491 28.05 -25.35 6.83
CA GLU A 491 29.28 -26.13 6.85
C GLU A 491 30.46 -25.35 7.45
N TYR A 492 30.34 -24.04 7.66
CA TYR A 492 31.37 -23.25 8.32
C TYR A 492 31.37 -23.42 9.85
N VAL A 493 32.42 -22.89 10.48
CA VAL A 493 32.60 -22.86 11.94
C VAL A 493 32.93 -21.43 12.36
N ASN A 494 32.07 -20.81 13.16
CA ASN A 494 32.25 -19.45 13.68
C ASN A 494 32.21 -19.38 15.21
N ASP A 495 32.07 -20.51 15.90
CA ASP A 495 32.11 -20.60 17.36
C ASP A 495 32.78 -21.93 17.78
N THR A 496 33.16 -22.05 19.05
CA THR A 496 33.93 -23.17 19.60
C THR A 496 33.05 -24.18 20.36
N MET A 497 31.75 -24.22 20.04
CA MET A 497 30.82 -25.12 20.72
C MET A 497 31.06 -26.58 20.32
N THR A 498 30.56 -27.50 21.15
CA THR A 498 30.56 -28.94 20.85
C THR A 498 29.14 -29.44 20.62
N PHE A 499 28.91 -30.07 19.47
CA PHE A 499 27.65 -30.72 19.16
C PHE A 499 27.56 -32.08 19.87
N THR A 500 26.44 -32.34 20.55
CA THR A 500 26.19 -33.60 21.29
C THR A 500 24.90 -34.30 20.88
N GLY A 501 24.21 -33.79 19.85
CA GLY A 501 22.94 -34.32 19.36
C GLY A 501 23.10 -35.25 18.16
N THR A 502 22.00 -35.45 17.44
CA THR A 502 21.97 -36.11 16.13
C THR A 502 21.63 -35.08 15.08
N SER A 503 22.43 -34.97 14.03
CA SER A 503 22.10 -34.05 12.93
C SER A 503 20.96 -34.62 12.10
N THR A 504 20.06 -33.77 11.60
CA THR A 504 18.97 -34.20 10.71
C THR A 504 19.23 -33.87 9.24
N GLN A 505 20.21 -33.02 8.97
CA GLN A 505 20.51 -32.45 7.67
C GLN A 505 21.39 -33.41 6.86
N ALA A 506 21.32 -33.33 5.53
CA ALA A 506 21.99 -34.28 4.64
C ALA A 506 23.51 -34.08 4.56
N ASN A 507 23.98 -32.85 4.78
CA ASN A 507 25.38 -32.43 4.63
C ASN A 507 26.13 -32.26 5.96
N THR A 508 25.51 -32.57 7.10
CA THR A 508 26.23 -32.65 8.39
C THR A 508 25.97 -33.98 9.07
N SER A 509 26.95 -34.49 9.81
CA SER A 509 26.84 -35.77 10.53
C SER A 509 27.51 -35.64 11.90
N GLU A 510 26.90 -36.18 12.94
CA GLU A 510 27.50 -36.29 14.26
C GLU A 510 28.77 -37.15 14.25
N ALA A 511 29.56 -37.11 15.33
CA ALA A 511 30.75 -37.95 15.49
C ALA A 511 30.46 -39.46 15.41
N LEU A 512 31.28 -40.19 14.64
CA LEU A 512 31.01 -41.59 14.28
C LEU A 512 32.15 -42.53 14.68
N ALA A 513 31.79 -43.79 14.93
CA ALA A 513 32.75 -44.85 15.21
C ALA A 513 33.43 -45.42 13.94
N ASP A 514 32.74 -45.39 12.79
CA ASP A 514 33.24 -45.84 11.50
C ASP A 514 32.53 -45.17 10.31
N TRP A 515 33.00 -45.43 9.09
CA TRP A 515 32.45 -44.85 7.86
C TRP A 515 31.01 -45.27 7.56
N THR A 516 30.52 -46.43 8.04
CA THR A 516 29.18 -46.92 7.69
C THR A 516 28.08 -46.10 8.34
N ALA A 517 28.38 -45.45 9.46
CA ALA A 517 27.47 -44.56 10.15
C ALA A 517 27.40 -43.16 9.51
N LEU A 518 28.24 -42.86 8.51
CA LEU A 518 28.26 -41.54 7.86
C LEU A 518 27.15 -41.42 6.83
N LYS A 519 26.37 -40.34 6.90
CA LYS A 519 25.24 -40.10 5.99
C LYS A 519 25.64 -40.07 4.50
N TRP A 520 26.89 -39.76 4.20
CA TRP A 520 27.46 -39.77 2.84
C TRP A 520 28.57 -40.79 2.66
N SER A 521 28.58 -41.87 3.45
CA SER A 521 29.55 -42.97 3.35
C SER A 521 29.81 -43.45 1.92
N GLY A 522 28.75 -43.60 1.12
CA GLY A 522 28.85 -44.03 -0.28
C GLY A 522 29.49 -43.03 -1.25
N LEU A 523 29.80 -41.81 -0.81
CA LEU A 523 30.50 -40.78 -1.60
C LEU A 523 31.95 -40.56 -1.13
N VAL A 524 32.36 -41.13 0.00
CA VAL A 524 33.69 -40.93 0.58
C VAL A 524 34.77 -41.38 -0.39
N ALA A 525 35.76 -40.52 -0.61
CA ALA A 525 36.88 -40.81 -1.50
C ALA A 525 37.69 -42.01 -0.99
N SER A 526 38.13 -42.86 -1.93
CA SER A 526 38.89 -44.06 -1.58
C SER A 526 40.18 -43.70 -0.83
N GLY A 527 40.41 -44.36 0.31
CA GLY A 527 41.59 -44.11 1.16
C GLY A 527 41.50 -42.90 2.08
N ALA A 528 40.32 -42.27 2.22
CA ALA A 528 40.09 -41.20 3.18
C ALA A 528 40.36 -41.65 4.63
N PRO A 529 41.08 -40.85 5.45
CA PRO A 529 41.16 -41.06 6.89
C PRO A 529 39.86 -40.60 7.60
N LEU A 530 39.49 -41.27 8.69
CA LEU A 530 38.36 -40.93 9.56
C LEU A 530 38.86 -40.59 10.99
N PRO A 531 38.68 -39.36 11.48
CA PRO A 531 38.24 -38.18 10.74
C PRO A 531 39.26 -37.76 9.68
N THR A 532 38.81 -37.00 8.68
CA THR A 532 39.69 -36.40 7.68
C THR A 532 40.24 -35.08 8.24
N ASP A 533 41.56 -34.99 8.41
CA ASP A 533 42.21 -33.78 8.91
C ASP A 533 42.15 -32.67 7.86
N ALA A 534 41.43 -31.59 8.18
CA ALA A 534 41.30 -30.42 7.31
C ALA A 534 42.63 -29.69 7.09
N ALA A 535 43.58 -29.76 8.05
CA ALA A 535 44.88 -29.12 7.93
C ALA A 535 45.86 -29.91 7.06
N SER A 536 45.62 -31.21 6.88
CA SER A 536 46.50 -32.12 6.12
C SER A 536 45.68 -33.10 5.25
N PRO A 537 44.90 -32.60 4.26
CA PRO A 537 44.14 -33.48 3.38
C PRO A 537 45.06 -34.37 2.54
N PRO A 538 44.63 -35.59 2.14
CA PRO A 538 45.47 -36.46 1.34
C PRO A 538 45.91 -35.82 0.00
N SER A 539 47.09 -36.19 -0.48
CA SER A 539 47.66 -35.60 -1.70
C SER A 539 46.77 -35.84 -2.92
N GLY A 540 46.58 -34.80 -3.74
CA GLY A 540 45.77 -34.85 -4.96
C GLY A 540 44.26 -34.69 -4.73
N TRP A 541 43.83 -34.45 -3.49
CA TRP A 541 42.44 -34.13 -3.20
C TRP A 541 42.07 -32.71 -3.64
N ASP A 542 40.89 -32.61 -4.21
CA ASP A 542 40.23 -31.35 -4.57
C ASP A 542 39.33 -30.92 -3.41
N ALA A 543 39.50 -29.67 -2.97
CA ALA A 543 38.84 -29.13 -1.77
C ALA A 543 37.31 -29.13 -1.85
N ARG A 544 36.75 -29.15 -3.06
CA ARG A 544 35.31 -29.07 -3.33
C ARG A 544 34.67 -30.42 -3.61
N THR A 545 35.42 -31.35 -4.22
CA THR A 545 34.86 -32.58 -4.78
C THR A 545 35.38 -33.86 -4.12
N SER A 546 36.50 -33.81 -3.40
CA SER A 546 37.01 -34.97 -2.67
C SER A 546 36.33 -35.06 -1.30
N VAL A 547 35.40 -36.01 -1.20
CA VAL A 547 34.53 -36.17 -0.01
C VAL A 547 35.24 -36.95 1.09
N GLY A 548 35.25 -36.37 2.29
CA GLY A 548 35.75 -36.97 3.53
C GLY A 548 34.78 -36.76 4.69
N ALA A 549 35.31 -36.74 5.92
CA ALA A 549 34.57 -36.34 7.12
C ALA A 549 35.44 -35.35 7.91
N PHE A 550 35.25 -34.06 7.64
CA PHE A 550 36.01 -32.97 8.27
C PHE A 550 35.27 -32.48 9.49
N GLU A 551 35.94 -32.45 10.66
CA GLU A 551 35.31 -31.97 11.89
C GLU A 551 35.07 -30.46 11.84
N GLY A 552 33.95 -30.04 12.42
CA GLY A 552 33.45 -28.68 12.46
C GLY A 552 32.35 -28.43 11.42
N ALA A 553 31.17 -27.98 11.86
CA ALA A 553 30.06 -27.59 10.98
C ALA A 553 28.95 -26.88 11.78
N GLY A 554 27.83 -26.59 11.11
CA GLY A 554 26.59 -26.07 11.69
C GLY A 554 26.69 -24.62 12.14
N GLY A 555 27.72 -23.89 11.70
CA GLY A 555 27.98 -22.49 12.06
C GLY A 555 28.52 -22.27 13.48
N TRP A 556 28.19 -23.14 14.43
CA TRP A 556 28.48 -22.97 15.85
C TRP A 556 29.46 -24.01 16.42
N PHE A 557 29.63 -25.15 15.76
CA PHE A 557 30.27 -26.31 16.37
C PHE A 557 31.65 -26.56 15.77
N GLU A 558 32.68 -26.28 16.55
CA GLU A 558 34.06 -26.67 16.23
C GLU A 558 34.28 -28.18 16.41
N HIS A 559 33.52 -28.81 17.32
CA HIS A 559 33.68 -30.23 17.66
C HIS A 559 32.36 -31.01 17.60
N GLY A 560 32.46 -32.31 17.31
CA GLY A 560 31.33 -33.26 17.42
C GLY A 560 30.35 -33.28 16.24
N LEU A 561 30.51 -32.39 15.26
CA LEU A 561 29.75 -32.35 14.02
C LEU A 561 30.71 -32.28 12.82
N PHE A 562 30.40 -32.98 11.74
CA PHE A 562 31.27 -33.16 10.57
C PHE A 562 30.61 -32.63 9.30
N ARG A 563 31.43 -32.11 8.39
CA ARG A 563 31.08 -31.69 7.02
C ARG A 563 31.79 -32.54 5.96
N PRO A 564 31.28 -32.60 4.72
CA PRO A 564 31.76 -33.55 3.71
C PRO A 564 33.00 -33.10 2.95
N VAL A 565 33.22 -31.79 2.81
CA VAL A 565 34.30 -31.20 2.01
C VAL A 565 34.87 -29.94 2.68
N LEU A 566 35.97 -29.40 2.14
CA LEU A 566 36.58 -28.18 2.65
C LEU A 566 35.93 -26.93 2.07
N GLU A 567 35.46 -26.99 0.82
CA GLU A 567 34.81 -25.87 0.13
C GLU A 567 33.43 -26.28 -0.40
N CYS A 568 32.40 -25.55 0.00
CA CYS A 568 31.01 -25.79 -0.42
C CYS A 568 30.26 -24.45 -0.39
N ARG A 569 29.20 -24.32 -1.20
CA ARG A 569 28.24 -23.21 -1.09
C ARG A 569 27.70 -23.04 0.34
N MET A 570 27.58 -24.13 1.11
CA MET A 570 27.14 -24.09 2.52
C MET A 570 28.28 -23.76 3.51
N ASN A 571 29.54 -23.71 3.07
CA ASN A 571 30.68 -23.29 3.89
C ASN A 571 31.05 -21.83 3.61
N GLN A 572 31.07 -21.44 2.34
CA GLN A 572 31.28 -20.07 1.91
C GLN A 572 30.38 -19.73 0.72
N ASN A 573 30.17 -18.44 0.48
CA ASN A 573 29.28 -17.97 -0.58
C ASN A 573 29.71 -18.35 -1.99
N ASP A 574 30.99 -18.66 -2.26
CA ASP A 574 31.50 -19.17 -3.54
C ASP A 574 32.63 -20.16 -3.24
N PRO A 575 32.42 -21.48 -3.48
CA PRO A 575 32.07 -22.12 -4.77
C PRO A 575 30.67 -22.84 -4.80
N PRO A 576 30.28 -23.55 -5.88
CA PRO A 576 28.98 -24.26 -5.95
C PRO A 576 28.83 -25.40 -4.94
N TRP A 577 27.59 -25.89 -4.75
CA TRP A 577 27.30 -26.98 -3.80
C TRP A 577 28.17 -28.22 -4.04
N CYS A 578 28.62 -28.84 -2.94
CA CYS A 578 29.48 -30.01 -2.94
C CYS A 578 28.74 -31.28 -3.42
N PRO A 579 29.44 -32.41 -3.65
CA PRO A 579 28.80 -33.66 -4.10
C PRO A 579 27.70 -34.18 -3.18
N VAL A 580 27.81 -33.97 -1.86
CA VAL A 580 26.79 -34.42 -0.89
C VAL A 580 25.52 -33.57 -0.98
N CYS A 581 25.67 -32.25 -1.02
CA CYS A 581 24.57 -31.31 -1.26
C CYS A 581 23.92 -31.56 -2.64
N THR A 582 24.74 -31.79 -3.68
CA THR A 582 24.28 -32.15 -5.03
C THR A 582 23.39 -33.38 -5.01
N ARG A 583 23.82 -34.44 -4.31
CA ARG A 583 23.05 -35.69 -4.20
C ARG A 583 21.67 -35.42 -3.57
N LYS A 584 21.60 -34.57 -2.53
CA LYS A 584 20.34 -34.21 -1.89
C LYS A 584 19.43 -33.42 -2.84
N ILE A 585 19.97 -32.39 -3.50
CA ILE A 585 19.21 -31.56 -4.47
C ILE A 585 18.62 -32.44 -5.58
N ASN A 586 19.44 -33.32 -6.16
CA ASN A 586 18.98 -34.23 -7.21
C ASN A 586 17.92 -35.22 -6.71
N GLN A 587 18.04 -35.72 -5.47
CA GLN A 587 17.02 -36.60 -4.88
C GLN A 587 15.67 -35.90 -4.72
N ASP A 588 15.68 -34.61 -4.41
CA ASP A 588 14.46 -33.83 -4.21
C ASP A 588 13.80 -33.41 -5.53
N LEU A 589 14.61 -33.07 -6.54
CA LEU A 589 14.13 -32.42 -7.77
C LEU A 589 14.01 -33.34 -8.98
N ALA A 590 14.96 -34.26 -9.21
CA ALA A 590 14.98 -35.10 -10.42
C ALA A 590 13.71 -35.91 -10.69
N PRO A 591 12.91 -36.36 -9.68
CA PRO A 591 11.65 -37.04 -9.94
C PRO A 591 10.56 -36.17 -10.61
N PHE A 592 10.77 -34.87 -10.70
CA PHE A 592 9.81 -33.87 -11.17
C PHE A 592 10.26 -33.16 -12.47
N GLU A 593 11.28 -33.69 -13.14
CA GLU A 593 11.82 -33.20 -14.42
C GLU A 593 11.14 -33.75 -15.68
#